data_AF-A0AAX3U3X0-F1
#
_entry.id   AF-A0AAX3U3X0-F1
#
_cell.length_a   1.000
_cell.length_b   1.000
_cell.length_c   1.000
_cell.angle_alpha   90.00
_cell.angle_beta   90.00
_cell.angle_gamma   90.00
#
_symmetry.space_group_name_H-M   'P 1'
#
loop_
_entity.id
_entity.type
_entity.pdbx_description
1 polymer ?
#
loop_
_entity_poly.entity_id
_entity_poly.type
_entity_poly.pdbx_seq_one_letter_code
_entity_poly.pdbx_strand_id
1 'polypeptide(L)'
;MTSFRLTEQLLQHVQNACLEAEFRSFKLVLVVIPGDSRREIEAEILNNSIGFVNLSKELARKLVSLSIRERVMRLEAEVDKIANDCGSSVWLTKLDVLFESALDNDPMRLLKGIAKSKTVVAIWPGEITETSVVYSKPGKPDYKTYPLKELNDIQVIDACNGVMK
;
A
#
# COMPACT_ATOMS: atom_id res chain seq x y z
N MET A 1 -8.47 23.61 -3.79
CA MET A 1 -9.44 22.62 -3.28
C MET A 1 -9.11 22.38 -1.81
N THR A 2 -10.10 22.20 -0.94
CA THR A 2 -9.85 21.84 0.47
C THR A 2 -9.47 20.36 0.56
N SER A 3 -8.65 20.00 1.56
CA SER A 3 -8.24 18.61 1.83
C SER A 3 -9.44 17.68 2.07
N PHE A 4 -10.53 18.21 2.64
CA PHE A 4 -11.81 17.52 2.80
C PHE A 4 -12.38 17.02 1.47
N ARG A 5 -12.61 17.93 0.51
CA ARG A 5 -13.20 17.57 -0.80
C ARG A 5 -12.32 16.62 -1.60
N LEU A 6 -10.99 16.79 -1.49
CA LEU A 6 -10.04 15.87 -2.10
C LEU A 6 -10.16 14.46 -1.50
N THR A 7 -10.29 14.37 -0.17
CA THR A 7 -10.44 13.08 0.53
C THR A 7 -11.75 12.40 0.17
N GLU A 8 -12.88 13.11 0.09
CA GLU A 8 -14.14 12.54 -0.39
C GLU A 8 -14.01 11.93 -1.80
N GLN A 9 -13.37 12.67 -2.72
CA GLN A 9 -13.12 12.18 -4.08
C GLN A 9 -12.20 10.95 -4.08
N LEU A 10 -11.13 10.97 -3.28
CA LEU A 10 -10.24 9.82 -3.12
C LEU A 10 -11.00 8.60 -2.60
N LEU A 11 -11.80 8.74 -1.56
CA LEU A 11 -12.58 7.64 -0.98
C LEU A 11 -13.56 7.07 -1.99
N GLN A 12 -14.21 7.92 -2.80
CA GLN A 12 -15.08 7.46 -3.89
C GLN A 12 -14.31 6.68 -4.95
N HIS A 13 -13.13 7.17 -5.37
CA HIS A 13 -12.27 6.44 -6.31
C HIS A 13 -11.81 5.10 -5.73
N VAL A 14 -11.41 5.05 -4.46
CA VAL A 14 -11.00 3.81 -3.80
C VAL A 14 -12.16 2.82 -3.72
N GLN A 15 -13.38 3.28 -3.40
CA GLN A 15 -14.56 2.42 -3.35
C GLN A 15 -14.85 1.80 -4.73
N ASN A 16 -14.83 2.61 -5.79
CA ASN A 16 -15.03 2.12 -7.15
C ASN A 16 -13.93 1.15 -7.57
N ALA A 17 -12.67 1.48 -7.30
CA ALA A 17 -11.53 0.62 -7.57
C ALA A 17 -11.60 -0.71 -6.81
N CYS A 18 -12.08 -0.72 -5.56
CA CYS A 18 -12.30 -1.96 -4.81
C CYS A 18 -13.32 -2.87 -5.52
N LEU A 19 -14.41 -2.31 -6.05
CA LEU A 19 -15.41 -3.06 -6.80
C LEU A 19 -14.85 -3.60 -8.12
N GLU A 20 -14.10 -2.79 -8.86
CA GLU A 20 -13.45 -3.21 -10.12
C GLU A 20 -12.39 -4.28 -9.90
N ALA A 21 -11.66 -4.21 -8.78
CA ALA A 21 -10.61 -5.16 -8.45
C ALA A 21 -11.15 -6.57 -8.14
N GLU A 22 -12.45 -6.74 -7.86
CA GLU A 22 -13.07 -8.07 -7.71
C GLU A 22 -12.94 -8.94 -8.96
N PHE A 23 -12.84 -8.30 -10.14
CA PHE A 23 -12.71 -8.98 -11.43
C PHE A 23 -11.27 -9.02 -11.95
N ARG A 24 -10.29 -8.61 -11.13
CA ARG A 24 -8.86 -8.61 -11.47
C ARG A 24 -8.14 -9.78 -10.78
N SER A 25 -6.94 -10.09 -11.27
CA SER A 25 -6.08 -11.12 -10.67
C SER A 25 -5.73 -10.83 -9.20
N PHE A 26 -5.68 -9.54 -8.85
CA PHE A 26 -5.32 -9.08 -7.51
C PHE A 26 -6.30 -8.00 -7.08
N LYS A 27 -6.90 -8.17 -5.89
CA LYS A 27 -7.80 -7.22 -5.26
C LYS A 27 -7.01 -6.10 -4.56
N LEU A 28 -6.02 -5.54 -5.25
CA LEU A 28 -5.10 -4.53 -4.73
C LEU A 28 -5.46 -3.16 -5.31
N VAL A 29 -5.74 -2.21 -4.42
CA VAL A 29 -5.85 -0.78 -4.73
C VAL A 29 -4.63 -0.08 -4.13
N LEU A 30 -3.73 0.38 -4.99
CA LEU A 30 -2.55 1.12 -4.60
C LEU A 30 -2.87 2.62 -4.60
N VAL A 31 -2.76 3.26 -3.44
CA VAL A 31 -3.08 4.69 -3.28
C VAL A 31 -1.79 5.46 -3.00
N VAL A 32 -1.47 6.44 -3.83
CA VAL A 32 -0.33 7.34 -3.65
C VAL A 32 -0.86 8.69 -3.19
N ILE A 33 -0.38 9.14 -2.03
CA ILE A 33 -0.76 10.43 -1.46
C ILE A 33 0.47 11.35 -1.47
N PRO A 34 0.40 12.52 -2.13
CA PRO A 34 1.51 13.47 -2.16
C PRO A 34 1.97 13.89 -0.77
N GLY A 35 3.29 14.05 -0.59
CA GLY A 35 3.90 14.24 0.72
C GLY A 35 3.45 15.50 1.47
N ASP A 36 3.11 16.56 0.73
CA ASP A 36 2.59 17.82 1.28
C ASP A 36 1.18 17.68 1.87
N SER A 37 0.32 16.88 1.23
CA SER A 37 -1.08 16.70 1.60
C SER A 37 -1.34 15.45 2.44
N ARG A 38 -0.32 14.58 2.58
CA ARG A 38 -0.45 13.25 3.19
C ARG A 38 -1.05 13.26 4.59
N ARG A 39 -0.55 14.13 5.47
CA ARG A 39 -1.01 14.16 6.87
C ARG A 39 -2.48 14.53 6.98
N GLU A 40 -2.91 15.51 6.18
CA GLU A 40 -4.28 16.02 6.20
C GLU A 40 -5.25 14.99 5.61
N ILE A 41 -4.88 14.36 4.51
CA ILE A 41 -5.69 13.31 3.87
C ILE A 41 -5.77 12.06 4.76
N GLU A 42 -4.64 11.59 5.32
CA GLU A 42 -4.65 10.45 6.25
C GLU A 42 -5.52 10.73 7.49
N ALA A 43 -5.47 11.95 8.04
CA ALA A 43 -6.33 12.36 9.15
C ALA A 43 -7.81 12.36 8.76
N GLU A 44 -8.14 12.85 7.58
CA GLU A 44 -9.52 12.91 7.11
C GLU A 44 -10.09 11.51 6.79
N ILE A 45 -9.27 10.60 6.26
CA ILE A 45 -9.66 9.18 6.09
C ILE A 45 -10.01 8.56 7.45
N LEU A 46 -9.21 8.82 8.49
CA LEU A 46 -9.48 8.35 9.84
C LEU A 46 -10.77 8.94 10.42
N ASN A 47 -11.06 10.22 10.14
CA ASN A 47 -12.32 10.86 10.54
C ASN A 47 -13.55 10.19 9.90
N ASN A 48 -13.38 9.60 8.73
CA ASN A 48 -14.40 8.80 8.04
C ASN A 48 -14.52 7.36 8.57
N SER A 49 -14.00 7.08 9.78
CA SER A 49 -14.03 5.77 10.45
C SER A 49 -13.35 4.63 9.68
N ILE A 50 -12.44 4.96 8.76
CA ILE A 50 -11.60 3.99 8.06
C ILE A 50 -10.33 3.77 8.87
N GLY A 51 -10.21 2.58 9.45
CA GLY A 51 -9.03 2.21 10.24
C GLY A 51 -7.82 1.85 9.38
N PHE A 52 -6.65 2.38 9.74
CA PHE A 52 -5.39 1.96 9.14
C PHE A 52 -4.69 0.87 9.97
N VAL A 53 -4.13 -0.10 9.26
CA VAL A 53 -3.15 -1.03 9.80
C VAL A 53 -1.75 -0.51 9.48
N ASN A 54 -1.03 -0.06 10.51
CA ASN A 54 0.36 0.36 10.38
C ASN A 54 1.26 -0.88 10.27
N LEU A 55 1.59 -1.26 9.04
CA LEU A 55 2.28 -2.52 8.78
C LEU A 55 3.69 -2.56 9.38
N SER A 56 4.43 -1.46 9.32
CA SER A 56 5.74 -1.35 9.98
C SER A 56 5.67 -1.63 11.47
N LYS A 57 4.66 -1.08 12.16
CA LYS A 57 4.46 -1.32 13.60
C LYS A 57 4.09 -2.77 13.89
N GLU A 58 3.19 -3.36 13.11
CA GLU A 58 2.77 -4.75 13.29
C GLU A 58 3.92 -5.74 13.08
N LEU A 59 4.67 -5.56 11.99
CA LEU A 59 5.82 -6.40 11.68
C LEU A 59 6.96 -6.21 12.68
N ALA A 60 7.24 -4.97 13.12
CA ALA A 60 8.23 -4.74 14.16
C ALA A 60 7.92 -5.56 15.42
N ARG A 61 6.66 -5.59 15.86
CA ARG A 61 6.25 -6.41 17.02
C ARG A 61 6.46 -7.91 16.80
N LYS A 62 6.15 -8.42 15.61
CA LYS A 62 6.22 -9.86 15.28
C LYS A 62 7.63 -10.36 14.96
N LEU A 63 8.50 -9.48 14.46
CA LEU A 63 9.81 -9.84 13.91
C LEU A 63 10.99 -9.40 14.80
N VAL A 64 10.79 -8.56 15.82
CA VAL A 64 11.87 -7.96 16.62
C VAL A 64 12.86 -8.97 17.20
N SER A 65 12.37 -10.10 17.72
CA SER A 65 13.20 -11.13 18.36
C SER A 65 13.80 -12.14 17.39
N LEU A 66 13.48 -12.05 16.09
CA LEU A 66 13.92 -12.99 15.08
C LEU A 66 15.25 -12.56 14.46
N SER A 67 16.09 -13.54 14.15
CA SER A 67 17.26 -13.34 13.28
C SER A 67 16.83 -12.88 11.89
N ILE A 68 17.71 -12.20 11.15
CA ILE A 68 17.41 -11.72 9.78
C ILE A 68 16.88 -12.86 8.90
N ARG A 69 17.51 -14.04 8.96
CA ARG A 69 17.09 -15.23 8.19
C ARG A 69 15.66 -15.67 8.51
N GLU A 70 15.27 -15.63 9.77
CA GLU A 70 13.90 -15.95 10.19
C GLU A 70 12.91 -14.86 9.77
N ARG A 71 13.30 -13.58 9.80
CA ARG A 71 12.46 -12.47 9.32
C ARG A 71 12.13 -12.63 7.85
N VAL A 72 13.12 -12.90 7.01
CA VAL A 72 12.94 -13.16 5.56
C VAL A 72 11.96 -14.32 5.36
N MET A 73 12.16 -15.44 6.06
CA MET A 73 11.32 -16.64 5.92
C MET A 73 9.88 -16.43 6.38
N ARG A 74 9.65 -15.61 7.41
CA ARG A 74 8.33 -15.42 8.02
C ARG A 74 7.58 -14.20 7.51
N LEU A 75 8.24 -13.31 6.77
CA LEU A 75 7.67 -12.01 6.37
C LEU A 75 6.31 -12.19 5.69
N GLU A 76 6.25 -12.98 4.62
CA GLU A 76 5.02 -13.18 3.85
C GLU A 76 3.88 -13.71 4.72
N ALA A 77 4.14 -14.78 5.49
CA ALA A 77 3.16 -15.37 6.38
C ALA A 77 2.68 -14.41 7.48
N GLU A 78 3.55 -13.55 8.02
CA GLU A 78 3.15 -12.57 9.03
C GLU A 78 2.35 -11.41 8.43
N VAL A 79 2.70 -10.94 7.23
CA VAL A 79 1.89 -9.92 6.54
C VAL A 79 0.51 -10.47 6.17
N ASP A 80 0.43 -11.71 5.68
CA ASP A 80 -0.84 -12.37 5.38
C ASP A 80 -1.73 -12.47 6.63
N LYS A 81 -1.17 -12.86 7.79
CA LYS A 81 -1.92 -12.87 9.06
C LYS A 81 -2.45 -11.49 9.42
N ILE A 82 -1.58 -10.48 9.41
CA ILE A 82 -1.94 -9.09 9.72
C ILE A 82 -3.08 -8.60 8.82
N ALA A 83 -2.99 -8.88 7.52
CA ALA A 83 -4.02 -8.48 6.57
C ALA A 83 -5.34 -9.25 6.80
N ASN A 84 -5.26 -10.55 7.07
CA ASN A 84 -6.43 -11.42 7.22
C ASN A 84 -7.17 -11.23 8.56
N ASP A 85 -6.52 -10.70 9.60
CA ASP A 85 -7.14 -10.39 10.90
C ASP A 85 -8.18 -9.25 10.83
N CYS A 86 -8.24 -8.51 9.71
CA CYS A 86 -9.21 -7.43 9.48
C CYS A 86 -10.53 -7.93 8.87
N GLY A 87 -11.52 -7.04 8.69
CA GLY A 87 -12.80 -7.34 8.03
C GLY A 87 -12.69 -7.67 6.53
N SER A 88 -13.70 -7.31 5.74
CA SER A 88 -13.76 -7.62 4.30
C SER A 88 -12.67 -6.94 3.48
N SER A 89 -12.17 -5.78 3.92
CA SER A 89 -11.02 -5.08 3.34
C SER A 89 -10.03 -4.66 4.42
N VAL A 90 -8.78 -4.43 4.01
CA VAL A 90 -7.73 -3.91 4.90
C VAL A 90 -7.05 -2.70 4.26
N TRP A 91 -6.87 -1.64 5.04
CA TRP A 91 -6.08 -0.48 4.64
C TRP A 91 -4.70 -0.53 5.30
N LEU A 92 -3.67 -0.82 4.50
CA LEU A 92 -2.28 -0.91 4.95
C LEU A 92 -1.58 0.44 4.76
N THR A 93 -0.91 0.92 5.81
CA THR A 93 -0.09 2.15 5.78
C THR A 93 1.29 1.88 6.39
N LYS A 94 2.20 2.87 6.27
CA LYS A 94 3.58 2.81 6.75
C LYS A 94 4.24 1.51 6.30
N LEU A 95 4.38 1.37 4.98
CA LEU A 95 4.89 0.16 4.33
C LEU A 95 6.43 0.14 4.23
N ASP A 96 7.12 1.15 4.75
CA ASP A 96 8.57 1.36 4.63
C ASP A 96 9.40 0.13 5.02
N VAL A 97 8.97 -0.61 6.05
CA VAL A 97 9.63 -1.86 6.47
C VAL A 97 9.77 -2.88 5.32
N LEU A 98 8.86 -2.90 4.35
CA LEU A 98 8.88 -3.87 3.25
C LEU A 98 10.07 -3.64 2.29
N PHE A 99 10.65 -2.43 2.32
CA PHE A 99 11.73 -2.00 1.46
C PHE A 99 13.11 -2.17 2.11
N GLU A 100 13.16 -2.64 3.35
CA GLU A 100 14.43 -2.96 4.01
C GLU A 100 15.18 -4.03 3.21
N SER A 101 16.37 -3.67 2.70
CA SER A 101 17.18 -4.55 1.85
C SER A 101 17.53 -5.88 2.53
N ALA A 102 17.62 -5.90 3.86
CA ALA A 102 17.89 -7.09 4.64
C ALA A 102 16.75 -8.14 4.60
N LEU A 103 15.53 -7.74 4.21
CA LEU A 103 14.39 -8.64 4.11
C LEU A 103 14.32 -9.38 2.78
N ASP A 104 15.17 -9.04 1.80
CA ASP A 104 15.27 -9.70 0.48
C ASP A 104 13.90 -9.95 -0.18
N ASN A 105 13.03 -8.95 -0.11
CA ASN A 105 11.65 -9.03 -0.56
C ASN A 105 11.37 -8.05 -1.71
N ASP A 106 10.39 -8.39 -2.55
CA ASP A 106 9.76 -7.46 -3.48
C ASP A 106 8.43 -6.96 -2.87
N PRO A 107 8.35 -5.69 -2.42
CA PRO A 107 7.15 -5.13 -1.79
C PRO A 107 5.89 -5.27 -2.63
N MET A 108 5.99 -5.05 -3.95
CA MET A 108 4.82 -5.10 -4.84
C MET A 108 4.32 -6.54 -4.99
N ARG A 109 5.24 -7.50 -5.17
CA ARG A 109 4.91 -8.92 -5.24
C ARG A 109 4.25 -9.41 -3.96
N LEU A 110 4.76 -8.97 -2.80
CA LEU A 110 4.19 -9.32 -1.49
C LEU A 110 2.77 -8.75 -1.35
N LEU A 111 2.56 -7.46 -1.64
CA LEU A 111 1.24 -6.82 -1.63
C LEU A 111 0.24 -7.53 -2.56
N LYS A 112 0.67 -7.88 -3.77
CA LYS A 112 -0.13 -8.67 -4.72
C LYS A 112 -0.46 -10.06 -4.18
N GLY A 113 0.48 -10.72 -3.51
CA GLY A 113 0.27 -12.04 -2.88
C GLY A 113 -0.93 -12.05 -1.93
N ILE A 114 -0.95 -11.10 -0.99
CA ILE A 114 -2.03 -10.92 -0.02
C ILE A 114 -3.35 -10.59 -0.72
N ALA A 115 -3.28 -9.76 -1.76
CA ALA A 115 -4.44 -9.31 -2.51
C ALA A 115 -5.11 -10.39 -3.37
N LYS A 116 -4.56 -11.62 -3.43
CA LYS A 116 -5.22 -12.76 -4.09
C LYS A 116 -6.49 -13.20 -3.34
N SER A 117 -6.45 -13.18 -2.01
CA SER A 117 -7.55 -13.68 -1.16
C SER A 117 -8.37 -12.58 -0.52
N LYS A 118 -7.84 -11.35 -0.43
CA LYS A 118 -8.45 -10.24 0.31
C LYS A 118 -8.34 -8.92 -0.43
N THR A 119 -9.33 -8.04 -0.28
CA THR A 119 -9.24 -6.69 -0.80
C THR A 119 -8.29 -5.85 0.05
N VAL A 120 -7.20 -5.38 -0.57
CA VAL A 120 -6.15 -4.60 0.09
C VAL A 120 -6.12 -3.20 -0.51
N VAL A 121 -6.23 -2.19 0.35
CA VAL A 121 -5.90 -0.80 0.00
C VAL A 121 -4.54 -0.48 0.60
N ALA A 122 -3.53 -0.27 -0.24
CA ALA A 122 -2.16 -0.02 0.20
C ALA A 122 -1.82 1.47 0.01
N ILE A 123 -1.63 2.20 1.10
CA ILE A 123 -1.13 3.58 1.06
C ILE A 123 0.37 3.53 0.78
N TRP A 124 0.74 3.74 -0.47
CA TRP A 124 2.12 3.69 -0.92
C TRP A 124 2.97 4.75 -0.21
N PRO A 125 4.15 4.41 0.32
CA PRO A 125 4.96 5.37 1.06
C PRO A 125 5.77 6.31 0.15
N GLY A 126 5.90 6.00 -1.14
CA GLY A 126 6.61 6.83 -2.11
C GLY A 126 5.71 7.70 -2.98
N GLU A 127 6.12 7.89 -4.23
CA GLU A 127 5.53 8.84 -5.17
C GLU A 127 5.09 8.14 -6.45
N ILE A 128 4.27 8.82 -7.24
CA ILE A 128 3.93 8.43 -8.60
C ILE A 128 4.50 9.46 -9.56
N THR A 129 5.12 8.96 -10.60
CA THR A 129 5.60 9.73 -11.75
C THR A 129 4.68 9.46 -12.93
N GLU A 130 4.89 10.15 -14.04
CA GLU A 130 4.11 9.94 -15.27
C GLU A 130 4.12 8.48 -15.76
N THR A 131 5.17 7.72 -15.44
CA THR A 131 5.36 6.36 -15.99
C THR A 131 5.42 5.26 -14.94
N SER A 132 5.68 5.58 -13.68
CA SER A 132 6.02 4.58 -12.65
C SER A 132 5.59 5.01 -11.25
N VAL A 133 5.31 4.02 -10.41
CA VAL A 133 5.23 4.21 -8.95
C VAL A 133 6.61 3.93 -8.36
N VAL A 134 7.11 4.85 -7.55
CA VAL A 134 8.50 4.88 -7.10
C VAL A 134 8.56 4.95 -5.58
N TYR A 135 9.55 4.29 -4.98
CA TYR A 135 9.92 4.44 -3.58
C TYR A 135 11.41 4.74 -3.45
N SER A 136 11.73 5.68 -2.55
CA SER A 136 13.09 6.20 -2.31
C SER A 136 13.71 6.86 -3.55
N LYS A 137 14.97 7.31 -3.43
CA LYS A 137 15.72 8.01 -4.48
C LYS A 137 16.66 7.04 -5.22
N PRO A 138 16.90 7.24 -6.53
CA PRO A 138 17.89 6.47 -7.28
C PRO A 138 19.25 6.44 -6.57
N GLY A 139 19.89 5.26 -6.57
CA GLY A 139 21.18 5.03 -5.90
C GLY A 139 21.09 4.65 -4.42
N LYS A 140 19.89 4.60 -3.84
CA LYS A 140 19.69 4.05 -2.50
C LYS A 140 19.43 2.53 -2.54
N PRO A 141 19.86 1.76 -1.53
CA PRO A 141 19.62 0.31 -1.47
C PRO A 141 18.14 -0.09 -1.44
N ASP A 142 17.27 0.80 -0.95
CA ASP A 142 15.82 0.62 -0.83
C ASP A 142 15.06 1.19 -2.05
N TYR A 143 15.76 1.71 -3.07
CA TYR A 143 15.13 2.25 -4.26
C TYR A 143 14.36 1.17 -5.02
N LYS A 144 13.07 1.42 -5.24
CA LYS A 144 12.18 0.58 -6.04
C LYS A 144 11.39 1.43 -7.02
N THR A 145 11.22 0.93 -8.23
CA THR A 145 10.39 1.55 -9.26
C THR A 145 9.59 0.47 -9.98
N TYR A 146 8.30 0.72 -10.16
CA TYR A 146 7.36 -0.18 -10.82
C TYR A 146 6.67 0.58 -11.94
N PRO A 147 6.95 0.26 -13.22
CA PRO A 147 6.29 0.90 -14.35
C PRO A 147 4.78 0.70 -14.31
N LEU A 148 4.00 1.76 -14.49
CA LEU A 148 2.52 1.71 -14.50
C LEU A 148 1.99 0.75 -15.57
N LYS A 149 2.68 0.64 -16.70
CA LYS A 149 2.36 -0.30 -17.79
C LYS A 149 2.43 -1.77 -17.38
N GLU A 150 3.12 -2.10 -16.28
CA GLU A 150 3.27 -3.45 -15.73
C GLU A 150 2.29 -3.72 -14.57
N LEU A 151 1.49 -2.72 -14.18
CA LEU A 151 0.53 -2.76 -13.07
C LEU A 151 -0.92 -2.87 -13.55
N ASN A 152 -1.16 -3.40 -14.76
CA ASN A 152 -2.51 -3.54 -15.34
C ASN A 152 -3.41 -4.52 -14.58
N ASP A 153 -2.83 -5.33 -13.70
CA ASP A 153 -3.49 -6.35 -12.89
C ASP A 153 -3.99 -5.83 -11.54
N ILE A 154 -3.76 -4.54 -11.23
CA ILE A 154 -4.17 -3.87 -10.00
C ILE A 154 -4.83 -2.52 -10.30
N GLN A 155 -5.33 -1.84 -9.28
CA GLN A 155 -5.80 -0.45 -9.37
C GLN A 155 -4.75 0.50 -8.80
N VAL A 156 -4.51 1.62 -9.48
CA VAL A 156 -3.54 2.63 -9.03
C VAL A 156 -4.23 3.99 -9.01
N ILE A 157 -4.22 4.63 -7.84
CA ILE A 157 -4.87 5.92 -7.60
C ILE A 157 -3.84 6.91 -7.09
N ASP A 158 -3.76 8.06 -7.75
CA ASP A 158 -3.10 9.25 -7.23
C ASP A 158 -4.16 10.11 -6.51
N ALA A 159 -3.94 10.46 -5.25
CA ALA A 159 -4.92 11.21 -4.48
C ALA A 159 -5.27 12.60 -5.07
N CYS A 160 -4.36 13.21 -5.83
CA CYS A 160 -4.57 14.49 -6.49
C CYS A 160 -5.05 14.36 -7.93
N ASN A 161 -4.60 13.32 -8.65
CA ASN A 161 -4.89 13.16 -10.08
C ASN A 161 -5.99 12.12 -10.38
N GLY A 162 -6.46 11.37 -9.39
CA GLY A 162 -7.51 10.36 -9.52
C GLY A 162 -6.98 8.97 -9.93
N VAL A 163 -7.84 8.19 -10.60
CA VAL A 163 -7.49 6.83 -11.06
C VAL A 163 -6.51 6.90 -12.22
N MET A 164 -5.35 6.27 -12.06
CA MET A 164 -4.29 6.19 -13.07
C MET A 164 -4.39 4.92 -13.91
N LYS A 165 -4.86 3.82 -13.29
CA LYS A 165 -5.16 2.52 -13.91
C LYS A 165 -6.19 1.71 -13.14
#